data_AF-A0A538C308-F1
#
_entry.id   AF-A0A538C308-F1
#
_cell.length_a   1.000
_cell.length_b   1.000
_cell.length_c   1.000
_cell.angle_alpha   90.00
_cell.angle_beta   90.00
_cell.angle_gamma   90.00
#
_symmetry.space_group_name_H-M   'P 1'
#
loop_
_entity.id
_entity.type
_entity.pdbx_description
1 polymer ?
#
loop_
_entity_poly.entity_id
_entity_poly.type
_entity_poly.pdbx_seq_one_letter_code
_entity_poly.pdbx_strand_id
1 'polypeptide(L)'
;MMEIRSYRRVFDLERRIYQVDRLRLNPSGVPVRGVVYFLALVAGSATAARLPGLAAVVAQTPWYMRDVALPALVAAVLTLIRIEGRPFHLAASALLRNRLEAPKRAGLDGDRLRSVALPGGRWYPLPILMLPDGSDARVRKLRYRGPGAVVVAVPHRRRLTRAGVLRRRELAVEELAAATRVRERQVIVLERSARMHVG
;
A
#
# COMPACT_ATOMS: atom_id res chain seq x y z
N MET A 1 6.62 39.31 15.00
CA MET A 1 7.92 38.62 14.80
C MET A 1 7.60 37.17 14.48
N MET A 2 7.76 36.73 13.24
CA MET A 2 7.33 35.41 12.77
C MET A 2 8.46 34.40 13.00
N GLU A 3 8.31 33.57 14.04
CA GLU A 3 9.24 32.50 14.36
C GLU A 3 9.02 31.34 13.39
N ILE A 4 9.95 31.15 12.46
CA ILE A 4 9.91 30.03 11.52
C ILE A 4 10.29 28.76 12.28
N ARG A 5 9.27 28.01 12.71
CA ARG A 5 9.44 26.69 13.33
C ARG A 5 9.96 25.68 12.28
N SER A 6 11.29 25.54 12.25
CA SER A 6 12.03 24.34 11.86
C SER A 6 11.48 23.56 10.65
N TYR A 7 12.06 23.84 9.47
CA TYR A 7 11.92 23.07 8.21
C TYR A 7 12.36 21.59 8.29
N ARG A 8 12.75 21.08 9.46
CA ARG A 8 13.32 19.75 9.69
C ARG A 8 12.38 18.59 9.35
N ARG A 9 11.08 18.86 9.17
CA ARG A 9 10.07 17.86 8.77
C ARG A 9 9.85 17.74 7.26
N VAL A 10 10.34 18.71 6.48
CA VAL A 10 10.22 18.73 5.01
C VAL A 10 11.45 18.09 4.36
N PHE A 11 12.60 18.14 5.04
CA PHE A 11 13.81 17.44 4.63
C PHE A 11 13.89 16.10 5.34
N ASP A 12 13.64 15.03 4.59
CA ASP A 12 13.88 13.65 5.01
C ASP A 12 15.37 13.50 5.31
N LEU A 13 15.75 13.66 6.60
CA LEU A 13 17.15 13.76 7.03
C LEU A 13 17.78 12.37 6.97
N GLU A 14 18.26 12.02 5.78
CA GLU A 14 18.91 10.74 5.54
C GLU A 14 20.25 10.68 6.28
N ARG A 15 20.44 9.66 7.13
CA ARG A 15 21.70 9.44 7.83
C ARG A 15 22.78 9.02 6.84
N ARG A 16 23.89 9.76 6.78
CA ARG A 16 25.00 9.56 5.84
C ARG A 16 26.34 9.46 6.58
N ILE A 17 27.25 8.67 6.02
CA ILE A 17 28.62 8.48 6.50
C ILE A 17 29.54 9.27 5.57
N TYR A 18 30.29 10.21 6.13
CA TYR A 18 31.21 11.08 5.38
C TYR A 18 32.68 10.66 5.54
N GLN A 19 32.99 9.91 6.60
CA GLN A 19 34.34 9.48 6.91
C GLN A 19 34.28 8.13 7.64
N VAL A 20 35.22 7.25 7.32
CA VAL A 20 35.48 6.00 8.04
C VAL A 20 36.93 6.06 8.49
N ASP A 21 37.15 6.07 9.81
CA ASP A 21 38.45 6.28 10.44
C ASP A 21 39.19 7.52 9.89
N ARG A 22 40.19 7.32 9.04
CA ARG A 22 40.98 8.38 8.38
C ARG A 22 40.60 8.62 6.92
N LEU A 23 39.78 7.76 6.32
CA LEU A 23 39.37 7.85 4.92
C LEU A 23 38.12 8.72 4.80
N ARG A 24 38.26 9.88 4.15
CA ARG A 24 37.10 10.68 3.73
C ARG A 24 36.40 10.00 2.56
N LEU A 25 35.11 9.74 2.73
CA LEU A 25 34.26 9.25 1.67
C LEU A 25 33.82 10.41 0.78
N ASN A 26 33.13 10.09 -0.32
CA ASN A 26 32.56 11.05 -1.26
C ASN A 26 31.93 12.25 -0.51
N PRO A 27 32.13 13.50 -0.96
CA PRO A 27 31.55 14.70 -0.33
C PRO A 27 30.03 14.64 -0.15
N SER A 28 29.32 13.87 -0.99
CA SER A 28 27.89 13.63 -0.85
C SER A 28 27.50 12.68 0.29
N GLY A 29 28.47 11.97 0.87
CA GLY A 29 28.29 10.97 1.94
C GLY A 29 27.63 9.68 1.45
N VAL A 30 27.99 8.56 2.06
CA VAL A 30 27.37 7.25 1.78
C VAL A 30 26.12 7.10 2.64
N PRO A 31 24.94 6.84 2.07
CA PRO A 31 23.72 6.66 2.85
C PRO A 31 23.79 5.39 3.70
N VAL A 32 23.49 5.49 4.99
CA VAL A 32 23.54 4.35 5.93
C VAL A 32 22.60 3.22 5.46
N ARG A 33 21.46 3.57 4.84
CA ARG A 33 20.55 2.57 4.25
C ARG A 33 21.22 1.71 3.17
N GLY A 34 22.15 2.28 2.39
CA GLY A 34 22.89 1.54 1.37
C GLY A 34 23.81 0.49 1.98
N VAL A 35 24.44 0.83 3.11
CA VAL A 35 25.25 -0.12 3.89
C VAL A 35 24.36 -1.26 4.41
N VAL A 36 23.19 -0.95 4.95
CA VAL A 36 22.24 -1.97 5.43
C VAL A 36 21.76 -2.88 4.29
N TYR A 37 21.44 -2.31 3.12
CA TYR A 37 21.05 -3.10 1.95
C TYR A 37 22.19 -4.01 1.47
N PHE A 38 23.42 -3.50 1.42
CA PHE A 38 24.59 -4.28 1.06
C PHE A 38 24.77 -5.47 1.99
N LEU A 39 24.75 -5.24 3.31
CA LEU A 39 24.88 -6.31 4.31
C LEU A 39 23.75 -7.34 4.18
N ALA A 40 22.51 -6.89 3.97
CA ALA A 40 21.37 -7.79 3.76
C ALA A 40 21.52 -8.65 2.50
N LEU A 41 22.05 -8.09 1.41
CA LEU A 41 22.28 -8.80 0.15
C LEU A 41 23.41 -9.82 0.26
N VAL A 42 24.51 -9.48 0.95
CA VAL A 42 25.61 -10.42 1.22
C VAL A 42 25.13 -11.57 2.13
N ALA A 43 24.37 -11.26 3.17
CA ALA A 43 23.77 -12.30 4.01
C ALA A 43 22.80 -13.19 3.20
N GLY A 44 21.98 -12.58 2.33
CA GLY A 44 21.08 -13.28 1.43
C GLY A 44 21.81 -14.19 0.45
N SER A 45 22.90 -13.73 -0.18
CA SER A 45 23.69 -14.53 -1.13
C SER A 45 24.40 -15.69 -0.44
N ALA A 46 24.97 -15.47 0.75
CA ALA A 46 25.57 -16.52 1.56
C ALA A 46 24.54 -17.59 1.97
N THR A 47 23.30 -17.19 2.24
CA THR A 47 22.21 -18.13 2.55
C THR A 47 21.74 -18.87 1.30
N ALA A 48 21.62 -18.18 0.16
CA ALA A 48 21.22 -18.76 -1.12
C ALA A 48 22.23 -19.80 -1.64
N ALA A 49 23.52 -19.60 -1.36
CA ALA A 49 24.58 -20.57 -1.66
C ALA A 49 24.38 -21.95 -1.01
N ARG A 50 23.59 -22.01 0.09
CA ARG A 50 23.29 -23.25 0.82
C ARG A 50 22.05 -23.98 0.30
N LEU A 51 21.31 -23.39 -0.64
CA LEU A 51 20.09 -23.99 -1.19
C LEU A 51 20.42 -24.88 -2.40
N PRO A 52 19.94 -26.15 -2.43
CA PRO A 52 20.09 -27.00 -3.60
C PRO A 52 19.36 -26.36 -4.79
N GLY A 53 20.06 -26.22 -5.92
CA GLY A 53 19.58 -25.53 -7.13
C GLY A 53 20.27 -24.19 -7.39
N LEU A 54 20.42 -23.34 -6.37
CA LEU A 54 21.12 -22.06 -6.51
C LEU A 54 22.64 -22.19 -6.35
N ALA A 55 23.09 -23.23 -5.64
CA ALA A 55 24.51 -23.51 -5.42
C ALA A 55 25.32 -23.63 -6.73
N ALA A 56 24.77 -24.22 -7.79
CA ALA A 56 25.46 -24.41 -9.06
C ALA A 56 25.74 -23.09 -9.78
N VAL A 57 24.79 -22.15 -9.75
CA VAL A 57 24.93 -20.80 -10.32
C VAL A 57 25.93 -19.98 -9.48
N VAL A 58 25.84 -20.11 -8.16
CA VAL A 58 26.72 -19.46 -7.19
C VAL A 58 28.17 -19.92 -7.31
N ALA A 59 28.40 -21.20 -7.63
CA ALA A 59 29.73 -21.78 -7.82
C ALA A 59 30.40 -21.30 -9.11
N GLN A 60 29.63 -20.99 -10.16
CA GLN A 60 30.15 -20.47 -11.42
C GLN A 60 30.47 -18.97 -11.38
N THR A 61 29.98 -18.26 -10.36
CA THR A 61 30.18 -16.82 -10.23
C THR A 61 31.46 -16.53 -9.45
N PRO A 62 32.40 -15.72 -9.98
CA PRO A 62 33.59 -15.33 -9.23
C PRO A 62 33.24 -14.65 -7.91
N TRP A 63 34.00 -14.94 -6.85
CA TRP A 63 33.73 -14.47 -5.48
C TRP A 63 33.60 -12.93 -5.41
N TYR A 64 34.45 -12.19 -6.12
CA TYR A 64 34.42 -10.72 -6.11
C TYR A 64 33.15 -10.15 -6.76
N MET A 65 32.59 -10.84 -7.76
CA MET A 65 31.31 -10.45 -8.33
C MET A 65 30.17 -10.78 -7.38
N ARG A 66 30.17 -12.00 -6.85
CA ARG A 66 29.09 -12.51 -6.01
C ARG A 66 28.98 -11.81 -4.65
N ASP A 67 30.11 -11.57 -4.01
CA ASP A 67 30.17 -11.18 -2.61
C ASP A 67 30.41 -9.67 -2.44
N VAL A 68 30.88 -8.98 -3.49
CA VAL A 68 31.20 -7.55 -3.43
C VAL A 68 30.48 -6.76 -4.53
N ALA A 69 30.79 -7.01 -5.80
CA ALA A 69 30.35 -6.13 -6.89
C ALA A 69 28.81 -6.15 -7.08
N LEU A 70 28.20 -7.34 -7.13
CA LEU A 70 26.76 -7.48 -7.30
C LEU A 70 26.00 -6.91 -6.09
N PRO A 71 26.30 -7.29 -4.83
CA PRO A 71 25.62 -6.70 -3.69
C PRO A 71 25.79 -5.17 -3.61
N ALA A 72 26.97 -4.64 -3.96
CA ALA A 72 27.22 -3.20 -3.95
C ALA A 72 26.40 -2.46 -5.01
N LEU A 73 26.38 -2.97 -6.25
CA LEU A 73 25.59 -2.40 -7.34
C LEU A 73 24.10 -2.45 -7.04
N VAL A 74 23.59 -3.60 -6.59
CA VAL A 74 22.18 -3.77 -6.25
C VAL A 74 21.82 -2.87 -5.07
N ALA A 75 22.63 -2.79 -4.02
CA ALA A 75 22.41 -1.87 -2.91
C ALA A 75 22.36 -0.41 -3.37
N ALA A 76 23.30 0.02 -4.22
CA ALA A 76 23.31 1.36 -4.79
C ALA A 76 22.01 1.64 -5.56
N VAL A 77 21.59 0.75 -6.45
CA VAL A 77 20.33 0.86 -7.19
C VAL A 77 19.13 0.95 -6.24
N LEU A 78 19.05 0.09 -5.22
CA LEU A 78 17.96 0.12 -4.22
C LEU A 78 17.91 1.41 -3.39
N THR A 79 19.05 2.11 -3.23
CA THR A 79 19.06 3.44 -2.58
C THR A 79 18.60 4.57 -3.49
N LEU A 80 18.71 4.40 -4.81
CA LEU A 80 18.26 5.36 -5.82
C LEU A 80 16.76 5.21 -6.10
N ILE A 81 16.25 3.98 -6.14
CA ILE A 81 14.84 3.71 -6.41
C ILE A 81 13.98 4.26 -5.27
N ARG A 82 13.06 5.17 -5.65
CA ARG A 82 11.97 5.63 -4.79
C ARG A 82 10.65 5.23 -5.43
N ILE A 83 9.82 4.52 -4.67
CA ILE A 83 8.48 4.10 -5.09
C ILE A 83 7.50 5.05 -4.41
N GLU A 84 6.74 5.82 -5.19
CA GLU A 84 5.82 6.85 -4.65
C GLU A 84 6.53 7.84 -3.71
N GLY A 85 7.78 8.20 -4.02
CA GLY A 85 8.63 9.07 -3.20
C GLY A 85 9.24 8.39 -1.97
N ARG A 86 8.87 7.13 -1.65
CA ARG A 86 9.34 6.40 -0.47
C ARG A 86 10.58 5.54 -0.78
N PRO A 87 11.53 5.40 0.16
CA PRO A 87 12.61 4.42 0.05
C PRO A 87 12.10 3.00 -0.19
N PHE A 88 12.85 2.22 -0.98
CA PHE A 88 12.47 0.85 -1.37
C PHE A 88 12.00 -0.03 -0.21
N HIS A 89 12.74 -0.10 0.91
CA HIS A 89 12.37 -0.97 2.03
C HIS A 89 11.01 -0.64 2.65
N LEU A 90 10.60 0.64 2.67
CA LEU A 90 9.28 1.03 3.15
C LEU A 90 8.19 0.55 2.19
N ALA A 91 8.40 0.75 0.89
CA ALA A 91 7.46 0.29 -0.14
C ALA A 91 7.34 -1.24 -0.14
N ALA A 92 8.47 -1.94 -0.08
CA ALA A 92 8.55 -3.39 0.01
C ALA A 92 7.87 -3.91 1.28
N SER A 93 8.11 -3.29 2.44
CA SER A 93 7.47 -3.68 3.70
C SER A 93 5.95 -3.49 3.66
N ALA A 94 5.46 -2.42 3.03
CA ALA A 94 4.03 -2.17 2.87
C ALA A 94 3.40 -3.20 1.93
N LEU A 95 4.06 -3.54 0.83
CA LEU A 95 3.59 -4.55 -0.11
C LEU A 95 3.60 -5.95 0.52
N LEU A 96 4.67 -6.33 1.23
CA LEU A 96 4.75 -7.57 1.97
C LEU A 96 3.67 -7.66 3.04
N ARG A 97 3.47 -6.58 3.82
CA ARG A 97 2.38 -6.51 4.81
C ARG A 97 1.03 -6.69 4.14
N ASN A 98 0.77 -6.02 3.02
CA ASN A 98 -0.50 -6.15 2.30
C ASN A 98 -0.71 -7.55 1.69
N ARG A 99 0.37 -8.28 1.38
CA ARG A 99 0.31 -9.65 0.85
C ARG A 99 0.15 -10.71 1.94
N LEU A 100 0.80 -10.51 3.09
CA LEU A 100 0.83 -11.44 4.22
C LEU A 100 -0.34 -11.23 5.18
N GLU A 101 -0.80 -10.00 5.36
CA GLU A 101 -2.01 -9.73 6.13
C GLU A 101 -3.22 -10.16 5.30
N ALA A 102 -4.10 -10.98 5.90
CA ALA A 102 -5.43 -11.22 5.35
C ALA A 102 -6.09 -9.85 5.06
N PRO A 103 -6.84 -9.69 3.95
CA PRO A 103 -7.37 -8.42 3.53
C PRO A 103 -8.12 -7.75 4.69
N LYS A 104 -7.46 -6.77 5.33
CA LYS A 104 -8.05 -5.97 6.39
C LYS A 104 -9.12 -5.13 5.73
N ARG A 105 -10.37 -5.59 5.83
CA ARG A 105 -11.52 -4.81 5.43
C ARG A 105 -11.50 -3.55 6.27
N ALA A 106 -11.17 -2.42 5.65
CA ALA A 106 -11.22 -1.12 6.31
C ALA A 106 -12.60 -0.97 6.97
N GLY A 107 -12.62 -0.93 8.30
CA GLY A 107 -13.84 -0.72 9.10
C GLY A 107 -14.46 -1.93 9.81
N LEU A 108 -13.80 -3.09 9.93
CA LEU A 108 -14.40 -4.27 10.58
C LEU A 108 -13.49 -4.90 11.65
N ASP A 109 -13.37 -4.24 12.81
CA ASP A 109 -13.15 -4.99 14.05
C ASP A 109 -14.47 -5.64 14.44
N GLY A 110 -14.52 -6.97 14.46
CA GLY A 110 -15.72 -7.74 14.80
C GLY A 110 -16.29 -7.39 16.18
N ASP A 111 -15.44 -6.92 17.10
CA ASP A 111 -15.86 -6.47 18.43
C ASP A 111 -16.59 -5.12 18.41
N ARG A 112 -16.22 -4.20 17.52
CA ARG A 112 -16.92 -2.90 17.44
C ARG A 112 -18.32 -3.02 16.85
N LEU A 113 -18.54 -3.99 15.96
CA LEU A 113 -19.87 -4.32 15.47
C LEU A 113 -20.80 -4.91 16.55
N ARG A 114 -20.27 -5.63 17.53
CA ARG A 114 -21.08 -6.13 18.66
C ARG A 114 -21.65 -4.99 19.49
N SER A 115 -20.92 -3.89 19.66
CA SER A 115 -21.40 -2.72 20.40
C SER A 115 -22.54 -1.96 19.70
N VAL A 116 -22.58 -1.99 18.36
CA VAL A 116 -23.61 -1.32 17.54
C VAL A 116 -24.90 -2.13 17.43
N ALA A 117 -24.88 -3.41 17.82
CA ALA A 117 -26.04 -4.29 17.75
C ALA A 117 -27.15 -3.96 18.77
N LEU A 118 -26.95 -2.98 19.65
CA LEU A 118 -27.98 -2.47 20.55
C LEU A 118 -29.06 -1.71 19.74
N PRO A 119 -30.37 -1.95 19.99
CA PRO A 119 -31.44 -1.20 19.34
C PRO A 119 -31.28 0.31 19.59
N GLY A 120 -31.05 1.08 18.52
CA GLY A 120 -30.85 2.54 18.58
C GLY A 120 -29.41 3.01 18.38
N GLY A 121 -28.43 2.10 18.35
CA GLY A 121 -27.03 2.44 18.07
C GLY A 121 -26.83 2.94 16.64
N ARG A 122 -26.40 4.20 16.48
CA ARG A 122 -25.92 4.73 15.20
C ARG A 122 -24.40 4.54 15.13
N TRP A 123 -23.94 3.80 14.13
CA TRP A 123 -22.50 3.65 13.87
C TRP A 123 -22.02 4.84 13.03
N TYR A 124 -21.05 5.57 13.59
CA TYR A 124 -20.34 6.63 12.89
C TYR A 124 -18.94 6.09 12.53
N PRO A 125 -18.69 5.67 11.28
CA PRO A 125 -17.34 5.30 10.89
C PRO A 125 -16.40 6.48 11.11
N LEU A 126 -15.18 6.21 11.60
CA LEU A 126 -14.11 7.18 11.53
C LEU A 126 -13.94 7.61 10.06
N PRO A 127 -13.71 8.91 9.79
CA PRO A 127 -13.50 9.38 8.44
C PRO A 127 -12.35 8.59 7.80
N ILE A 128 -12.67 7.77 6.80
CA ILE A 128 -11.67 7.04 6.03
C ILE A 128 -11.13 8.03 5.00
N LEU A 129 -9.96 8.60 5.29
CA LEU A 129 -9.24 9.40 4.32
C LEU A 129 -8.65 8.47 3.26
N MET A 130 -9.31 8.40 2.10
CA MET A 130 -8.72 7.78 0.91
C MET A 130 -7.85 8.81 0.21
N LEU A 131 -6.54 8.54 0.17
CA LEU A 131 -5.59 9.35 -0.58
C LEU A 131 -5.80 9.10 -2.08
N PRO A 132 -5.91 10.15 -2.90
CA PRO A 132 -6.01 10.02 -4.35
C PRO A 132 -4.72 9.43 -4.91
N ASP A 133 -4.83 8.36 -5.68
CA ASP A 133 -3.71 7.70 -6.38
C ASP A 133 -3.75 7.97 -7.89
N GLY A 134 -4.50 9.00 -8.31
CA GLY A 134 -4.73 9.33 -9.72
C GLY A 134 -5.77 8.44 -10.41
N SER A 135 -6.33 7.43 -9.73
CA SER A 135 -7.44 6.61 -10.25
C SER A 135 -8.83 7.14 -9.91
N ASP A 136 -8.93 8.38 -9.39
CA ASP A 136 -10.18 9.00 -8.93
C ASP A 136 -11.26 9.15 -10.03
N ALA A 137 -10.85 9.04 -11.29
CA ALA A 137 -11.74 9.01 -12.45
C ALA A 137 -12.46 7.67 -12.63
N ARG A 138 -12.06 6.61 -11.90
CA ARG A 138 -12.61 5.25 -12.01
C ARG A 138 -13.29 4.81 -10.72
N VAL A 139 -14.29 3.98 -10.88
CA VAL A 139 -14.94 3.28 -9.79
C VAL A 139 -13.98 2.25 -9.18
N ARG A 140 -13.70 2.34 -7.88
CA ARG A 140 -12.92 1.30 -7.18
C ARG A 140 -13.81 0.11 -6.81
N LYS A 141 -13.25 -1.09 -6.92
CA LYS A 141 -13.90 -2.31 -6.45
C LYS A 141 -14.16 -2.24 -4.95
N LEU A 142 -15.44 -2.19 -4.58
CA LEU A 142 -15.89 -2.07 -3.19
C LEU A 142 -17.01 -3.08 -2.94
N ARG A 143 -17.00 -3.68 -1.74
CA ARG A 143 -18.12 -4.48 -1.25
C ARG A 143 -18.65 -3.83 0.02
N TYR A 144 -19.88 -3.37 -0.02
CA TYR A 144 -20.55 -2.78 1.13
C TYR A 144 -21.69 -3.69 1.60
N ARG A 145 -21.79 -3.91 2.91
CA ARG A 145 -22.82 -4.75 3.52
C ARG A 145 -23.32 -4.09 4.80
N GLY A 146 -24.61 -3.80 4.86
CA GLY A 146 -25.24 -3.19 6.02
C GLY A 146 -26.19 -2.06 5.66
N PRO A 147 -26.89 -1.48 6.65
CA PRO A 147 -27.65 -0.26 6.46
C PRO A 147 -26.72 0.94 6.31
N GLY A 148 -26.93 1.75 5.27
CA GLY A 148 -26.23 3.04 5.13
C GLY A 148 -26.35 3.65 3.74
N ALA A 149 -25.67 4.77 3.53
CA ALA A 149 -25.71 5.53 2.30
C ALA A 149 -24.34 5.52 1.62
N VAL A 150 -24.32 5.22 0.32
CA VAL A 150 -23.11 5.27 -0.50
C VAL A 150 -23.28 6.36 -1.54
N VAL A 151 -22.31 7.28 -1.60
CA VAL A 151 -22.32 8.36 -2.58
C VAL A 151 -21.47 7.94 -3.78
N VAL A 152 -22.09 7.85 -4.95
CA VAL A 152 -21.42 7.52 -6.22
C VAL A 152 -21.40 8.79 -7.08
N ALA A 153 -20.20 9.24 -7.44
CA ALA A 153 -19.97 10.50 -8.15
C ALA A 153 -19.54 10.31 -9.63
N VAL A 154 -19.72 9.09 -10.15
CA VAL A 154 -19.29 8.68 -11.51
C VAL A 154 -20.45 8.00 -12.26
N PRO A 155 -20.45 8.02 -13.61
CA PRO A 155 -21.53 7.40 -14.39
C PRO A 155 -21.56 5.90 -14.12
N HIS A 156 -22.70 5.40 -13.66
CA HIS A 156 -22.81 4.00 -13.25
C HIS A 156 -24.14 3.38 -13.62
N ARG A 157 -24.10 2.09 -13.99
CA ARG A 157 -25.26 1.24 -14.21
C ARG A 157 -25.57 0.51 -12.92
N ARG A 158 -26.85 0.51 -12.55
CA ARG A 158 -27.36 -0.24 -11.41
C ARG A 158 -27.98 -1.52 -11.93
N ARG A 159 -27.53 -2.66 -11.39
CA ARG A 159 -28.15 -3.95 -11.62
C ARG A 159 -28.63 -4.49 -10.29
N LEU A 160 -29.94 -4.52 -10.12
CA LEU A 160 -30.57 -5.11 -8.94
C LEU A 160 -30.81 -6.59 -9.21
N THR A 161 -30.10 -7.46 -8.49
CA THR A 161 -30.33 -8.91 -8.53
C THR A 161 -31.12 -9.32 -7.29
N ARG A 162 -32.25 -9.98 -7.48
CA ARG A 162 -32.95 -10.68 -6.38
C ARG A 162 -32.41 -12.10 -6.34
N ALA A 163 -31.54 -12.39 -5.37
CA ALA A 163 -30.94 -13.71 -5.25
C ALA A 163 -31.82 -14.64 -4.38
N GLY A 164 -32.64 -15.48 -5.02
CA GLY A 164 -33.25 -16.68 -4.43
C GLY A 164 -34.30 -16.48 -3.32
N VAL A 165 -34.73 -17.62 -2.74
CA VAL A 165 -35.86 -17.80 -1.80
C VAL A 165 -35.78 -16.89 -0.55
N LEU A 166 -34.58 -16.49 -0.15
CA LEU A 166 -34.36 -15.43 0.83
C LEU A 166 -34.32 -14.09 0.09
N ARG A 167 -35.36 -13.25 0.24
CA ARG A 167 -35.49 -11.86 -0.29
C ARG A 167 -34.28 -10.95 0.04
N ARG A 168 -33.08 -11.26 -0.44
CA ARG A 168 -31.86 -10.46 -0.31
C ARG A 168 -31.69 -9.65 -1.58
N ARG A 169 -31.68 -8.33 -1.42
CA ARG A 169 -31.44 -7.37 -2.50
C ARG A 169 -29.93 -7.19 -2.65
N GLU A 170 -29.41 -7.62 -3.81
CA GLU A 170 -28.03 -7.39 -4.20
C GLU A 170 -28.00 -6.29 -5.26
N LEU A 171 -27.24 -5.23 -5.00
CA LEU A 171 -27.06 -4.12 -5.92
C LEU A 171 -25.65 -4.16 -6.50
N ALA A 172 -25.53 -4.45 -7.78
CA ALA A 172 -24.29 -4.25 -8.51
C ALA A 172 -24.26 -2.84 -9.12
N VAL A 173 -23.16 -2.14 -8.92
CA VAL A 173 -22.86 -0.82 -9.49
C VAL A 173 -21.65 -1.00 -10.40
N GLU A 174 -21.87 -0.85 -11.70
CA GLU A 174 -20.83 -0.98 -12.73
C GLU A 174 -20.58 0.39 -13.37
N GLU A 175 -19.32 0.75 -13.59
CA GLU A 175 -18.97 2.00 -14.28
C GLU A 175 -19.45 1.96 -15.75
N LEU A 176 -20.10 3.03 -16.21
CA LEU A 176 -20.31 3.22 -17.64
C LEU A 176 -19.05 3.86 -18.22
N ALA A 177 -18.45 3.21 -19.23
CA ALA A 177 -17.24 3.65 -19.94
C ALA A 177 -17.38 5.00 -20.70
N ALA A 178 -18.43 5.78 -20.45
CA ALA A 178 -18.68 7.05 -21.10
C ALA A 178 -18.11 8.21 -20.28
N ALA A 179 -17.18 8.95 -20.88
CA ALA A 179 -16.40 10.06 -20.34
C ALA A 179 -17.21 11.33 -20.03
N THR A 180 -18.35 11.22 -19.35
CA THR A 180 -19.17 12.36 -18.97
C THR A 180 -19.11 12.52 -17.45
N ARG A 181 -18.43 13.54 -16.96
CA ARG A 181 -18.45 13.89 -15.53
C ARG A 181 -19.91 14.02 -15.09
N VAL A 182 -20.33 13.22 -14.11
CA VAL A 182 -21.66 13.38 -13.52
C VAL A 182 -21.65 14.70 -12.75
N ARG A 183 -22.54 15.63 -13.12
CA ARG A 183 -22.70 16.91 -12.39
C ARG A 183 -23.30 16.72 -11.00
N GLU A 184 -24.02 15.63 -10.78
CA GLU A 184 -24.74 15.34 -9.54
C GLU A 184 -24.28 14.05 -8.88
N ARG A 185 -23.95 14.14 -7.59
CA ARG A 185 -23.59 13.00 -6.77
C ARG A 185 -24.85 12.20 -6.45
N GLN A 186 -24.86 10.90 -6.77
CA GLN A 186 -26.02 10.07 -6.47
C GLN A 186 -25.85 9.34 -5.15
N VAL A 187 -26.81 9.50 -4.24
CA VAL A 187 -26.85 8.80 -2.95
C VAL A 187 -27.65 7.50 -3.11
N ILE A 188 -27.01 6.36 -2.84
CA ILE A 188 -27.64 5.03 -2.80
C ILE A 188 -27.89 4.68 -1.33
N VAL A 189 -29.15 4.64 -0.93
CA VAL A 189 -29.55 4.17 0.40
C VAL A 189 -29.72 2.65 0.35
N LEU A 190 -29.04 1.95 1.25
CA LEU A 190 -29.05 0.50 1.35
C LEU A 190 -29.81 0.08 2.61
N GLU A 191 -30.79 -0.81 2.43
CA GLU A 191 -31.61 -1.36 3.51
C GLU A 191 -30.81 -2.34 4.39
N ARG A 192 -31.34 -2.63 5.60
CA ARG A 192 -30.76 -3.67 6.47
C ARG A 192 -30.66 -4.98 5.69
N SER A 193 -29.46 -5.58 5.65
CA SER A 193 -29.08 -6.79 4.89
C SER A 193 -28.79 -6.63 3.40
N ALA A 194 -28.92 -5.42 2.83
CA ALA A 194 -28.52 -5.17 1.46
C ALA A 194 -27.00 -5.34 1.28
N ARG A 195 -26.62 -5.88 0.12
CA ARG A 195 -25.23 -6.00 -0.32
C ARG A 195 -25.05 -5.17 -1.56
N MET A 196 -24.02 -4.34 -1.58
CA MET A 196 -23.64 -3.59 -2.75
C MET A 196 -22.26 -4.03 -3.20
N HIS A 197 -22.17 -4.39 -4.48
CA HIS A 197 -20.95 -4.73 -5.17
C HIS A 197 -20.65 -3.64 -6.18
N VAL A 198 -19.48 -3.06 -6.05
CA VAL A 198 -18.98 -2.04 -6.97
C VAL A 198 -17.87 -2.71 -7.78
N GLY A 199 -18.07 -2.80 -9.10
CA GLY A 199 -17.26 -3.59 -10.03
C GLY A 199 -16.29 -2.77 -10.85
#